data_AF-A0A3N5SPH3-F1
#
_entry.id   AF-A0A3N5SPH3-F1
#
_cell.length_a   1.000
_cell.length_b   1.000
_cell.length_c   1.000
_cell.angle_alpha   90.00
_cell.angle_beta   90.00
_cell.angle_gamma   90.00
#
_symmetry.space_group_name_H-M   'P 1'
#
loop_
_entity.id
_entity.type
_entity.pdbx_description
1 polymer ?
#
loop_
_entity_poly.entity_id
_entity_poly.type
_entity_poly.pdbx_seq_one_letter_code
_entity_poly.pdbx_strand_id
1 'polypeptide(L)'
;VMYMGKIVEMASSNDLFRRPLHPYTQLLLAAIPKLDPGKREEEAQKREQRAIPAAPGCLFQPRCPHSREKCGMEAPVLLDEGEDHFVACHFISNSHA
;
A
#
# COMPACT_ATOMS: atom_id res chain seq x y z
N VAL A 1 8.80 2.77 3.56
CA VAL A 1 8.30 2.21 2.28
C VAL A 1 8.13 3.32 1.26
N MET A 2 8.62 3.14 0.04
CA MET A 2 8.53 4.14 -1.03
C MET A 2 7.86 3.55 -2.28
N TYR A 3 7.12 4.40 -3.01
CA TYR A 3 6.55 4.07 -4.32
C TYR A 3 6.74 5.24 -5.28
N MET A 4 7.32 5.00 -6.45
CA MET A 4 7.58 6.02 -7.49
C MET A 4 8.23 7.30 -6.95
N GLY A 5 9.26 7.15 -6.12
CA GLY A 5 10.02 8.28 -5.56
C GLY A 5 9.32 9.03 -4.42
N LYS A 6 8.15 8.57 -3.95
CA LYS A 6 7.44 9.16 -2.81
C LYS A 6 7.44 8.20 -1.62
N ILE A 7 7.59 8.74 -0.42
CA ILE A 7 7.36 7.98 0.83
C ILE A 7 5.85 7.76 0.94
N VAL A 8 5.44 6.51 1.05
CA VAL A 8 4.01 6.15 1.18
C VAL A 8 3.67 5.61 2.57
N GLU A 9 4.66 5.10 3.29
CA GLU A 9 4.51 4.62 4.67
C GLU A 9 5.88 4.61 5.36
N MET A 10 5.94 5.02 6.62
CA MET A 10 7.14 5.03 7.44
C MET A 10 6.77 4.68 8.87
N ALA A 11 7.34 3.59 9.38
CA ALA A 11 7.14 3.12 10.74
C ALA A 11 8.32 2.24 11.14
N SER A 12 8.34 1.77 12.39
CA SER A 12 9.29 0.73 12.81
C SER A 12 9.12 -0.52 11.94
N SER A 13 10.20 -1.31 11.78
CA SER A 13 10.11 -2.56 11.03
C SER A 13 9.03 -3.49 11.61
N ASN A 14 8.93 -3.57 12.93
CA ASN A 14 7.93 -4.39 13.61
C ASN A 14 6.49 -3.98 13.25
N ASP A 15 6.22 -2.67 13.22
CA ASP A 15 4.87 -2.17 12.93
C ASP A 15 4.52 -2.30 11.46
N LEU A 16 5.49 -2.16 10.55
CA LEU A 16 5.27 -2.45 9.13
C LEU A 16 4.83 -3.91 8.92
N PHE A 17 5.43 -4.88 9.63
CA PHE A 17 5.03 -6.28 9.52
C PHE A 17 3.71 -6.61 10.23
N ARG A 18 3.39 -5.94 11.34
CA ARG A 18 2.21 -6.24 12.17
C ARG A 18 0.95 -5.47 11.75
N ARG A 19 1.11 -4.20 11.39
CA ARG A 19 0.06 -3.24 11.09
C ARG A 19 0.42 -2.38 9.88
N PRO A 20 0.65 -2.98 8.69
CA PRO A 20 0.86 -2.20 7.47
C PRO A 20 -0.40 -1.40 7.13
N LEU A 21 -0.29 -0.08 6.97
CA LEU A 21 -1.45 0.81 6.75
C LEU A 21 -1.70 1.12 5.28
N HIS A 22 -0.65 1.27 4.47
CA HIS A 22 -0.79 1.61 3.06
C HIS A 22 -1.09 0.34 2.25
N PRO A 23 -2.08 0.35 1.33
CA PRO A 23 -2.42 -0.83 0.52
C PRO A 23 -1.24 -1.37 -0.31
N TYR A 24 -0.29 -0.51 -0.68
CA TYR A 24 0.97 -0.94 -1.33
C TYR A 24 1.84 -1.79 -0.40
N THR A 25 2.05 -1.36 0.84
CA THR A 25 2.84 -2.10 1.84
C THR A 25 2.18 -3.45 2.15
N GLN A 26 0.86 -3.47 2.29
CA GLN A 26 0.08 -4.71 2.45
C GLN A 26 0.32 -5.68 1.30
N LEU A 27 0.28 -5.19 0.06
CA LEU A 27 0.53 -6.01 -1.13
C LEU A 27 1.99 -6.51 -1.20
N LEU A 28 2.97 -5.70 -0.80
CA LEU A 28 4.36 -6.15 -0.70
C LEU A 28 4.52 -7.29 0.31
N LEU A 29 3.89 -7.17 1.48
CA LEU A 29 3.97 -8.19 2.53
C LEU A 29 3.20 -9.46 2.18
N ALA A 30 2.04 -9.32 1.53
CA ALA A 30 1.26 -10.46 1.04
C ALA A 30 1.99 -11.25 -0.07
N ALA A 31 2.92 -10.62 -0.78
CA ALA A 31 3.74 -11.27 -1.79
C ALA A 31 4.96 -12.02 -1.20
N ILE A 32 5.18 -11.98 0.11
CA ILE A 32 6.23 -12.76 0.77
C ILE A 32 5.84 -14.24 0.71
N PRO A 33 6.65 -15.09 0.05
CA PRO A 33 6.32 -16.51 -0.06
C PRO A 33 6.21 -17.18 1.30
N LYS A 34 5.21 -18.06 1.45
CA LYS A 34 5.09 -18.91 2.65
C LYS A 34 5.84 -20.20 2.38
N LEU A 35 6.84 -20.48 3.19
CA LEU A 35 7.58 -21.74 3.16
C LEU A 35 6.71 -22.86 3.76
N ASP A 36 5.69 -23.29 3.03
CA ASP A 36 4.88 -24.46 3.34
C ASP A 36 5.04 -25.51 2.22
N PRO A 37 5.76 -26.62 2.45
CA PRO A 37 6.09 -27.60 1.42
C PRO A 37 4.88 -28.32 0.80
N GLY A 38 3.65 -28.09 1.29
CA GLY A 38 2.42 -28.73 0.79
C GLY A 38 1.38 -27.81 0.16
N LYS A 39 1.56 -26.48 0.16
CA LYS A 39 0.54 -25.54 -0.33
C LYS A 39 0.99 -24.83 -1.60
N ARG A 40 0.18 -24.93 -2.67
CA ARG A 40 0.28 -24.01 -3.81
C ARG A 40 -0.18 -22.64 -3.35
N GLU A 41 0.68 -21.64 -3.56
CA GLU A 41 0.32 -20.24 -3.36
C GLU A 41 -0.75 -19.84 -4.38
N GLU A 42 -1.76 -19.07 -3.95
CA GLU A 42 -2.59 -18.31 -4.89
C GLU A 42 -1.70 -17.25 -5.54
N GLU A 43 -1.56 -17.29 -6.86
CA GLU A 43 -0.80 -16.29 -7.59
C GLU A 43 -1.37 -14.90 -7.29
N ALA A 44 -0.53 -14.00 -6.76
CA ALA A 44 -0.90 -12.61 -6.60
C ALA A 44 -1.37 -12.07 -7.95
N GLN A 45 -2.65 -11.67 -8.01
CA GLN A 45 -3.29 -11.25 -9.24
C GLN A 45 -2.48 -10.10 -9.87
N LYS A 46 -1.85 -10.37 -11.02
CA LYS A 46 -1.06 -9.37 -11.75
C LYS A 46 -2.00 -8.27 -12.22
N ARG A 47 -2.01 -7.15 -11.49
CA ARG A 47 -2.66 -5.92 -11.95
C ARG A 47 -1.77 -5.26 -13.00
N GLU A 48 -2.31 -5.07 -14.19
CA GLU A 48 -1.68 -4.40 -15.33
C GLU A 48 -0.97 -3.11 -14.90
N GLN A 49 0.27 -2.94 -15.34
CA GLN A 49 1.00 -1.69 -15.12
C GLN A 49 0.42 -0.64 -16.06
N ARG A 50 -0.56 0.13 -15.56
CA ARG A 50 -1.06 1.30 -16.29
C ARG A 50 0.01 2.41 -16.27
N ALA A 51 0.07 3.16 -17.37
CA ALA A 51 0.93 4.34 -17.47
C ALA A 51 0.73 5.27 -16.26
N ILE A 52 1.82 5.88 -15.78
CA ILE A 52 1.78 6.84 -14.68
C ILE A 52 0.89 8.00 -15.14
N PRO A 53 -0.27 8.23 -14.52
CA PRO A 53 -1.07 9.38 -14.87
C PRO A 53 -0.27 10.64 -14.51
N ALA A 54 -0.20 11.62 -15.41
CA ALA A 54 0.34 12.96 -15.13
C ALA A 54 -0.53 13.76 -14.14
N ALA A 55 -1.50 13.11 -13.50
CA ALA A 55 -2.51 13.70 -12.64
C ALA A 55 -1.96 13.95 -11.22
N PRO A 56 -2.50 14.94 -10.49
CA PRO A 56 -2.05 15.32 -9.14
C PRO A 56 -2.41 14.31 -8.04
N GLY A 57 -3.02 13.17 -8.39
CA GLY A 57 -3.55 12.19 -7.44
C GLY A 57 -2.53 11.24 -6.81
N CYS A 58 -3.03 10.25 -6.07
CA CYS A 58 -2.25 9.15 -5.53
C CYS A 58 -1.64 8.30 -6.66
N LEU A 59 -0.30 8.22 -6.70
CA LEU A 59 0.44 7.44 -7.70
C LEU A 59 0.12 5.93 -7.67
N PHE A 60 -0.37 5.42 -6.54
CA PHE A 60 -0.76 4.02 -6.39
C PHE A 60 -2.20 3.72 -6.83
N GLN A 61 -3.01 4.74 -7.14
CA GLN A 61 -4.42 4.62 -7.54
C GLN A 61 -4.69 3.52 -8.60
N PRO A 62 -3.91 3.39 -9.70
CA PRO A 62 -4.20 2.41 -10.74
C PRO A 62 -4.10 0.94 -10.28
N ARG A 63 -3.35 0.69 -9.19
CA ARG A 63 -3.11 -0.64 -8.63
C ARG A 63 -3.84 -0.87 -7.30
N CYS A 64 -4.24 0.21 -6.62
CA CYS A 64 -4.86 0.15 -5.30
C CYS A 64 -6.23 -0.58 -5.33
N PRO A 65 -6.43 -1.62 -4.50
CA PRO A 65 -7.73 -2.30 -4.38
C PRO A 65 -8.80 -1.43 -3.71
N HIS A 66 -8.40 -0.39 -2.99
CA HIS A 66 -9.28 0.52 -2.25
C HIS A 66 -9.39 1.91 -2.90
N SER A 67 -8.98 2.06 -4.17
CA SER A 67 -9.03 3.35 -4.86
C SER A 67 -10.46 3.91 -4.94
N ARG A 68 -10.60 5.21 -4.66
CA ARG A 68 -11.84 5.98 -4.83
C ARG A 68 -11.55 7.28 -5.57
N GLU A 69 -12.60 8.05 -5.87
CA GLU A 69 -12.52 9.31 -6.63
C GLU A 69 -11.46 10.29 -6.08
N LYS A 70 -11.42 10.48 -4.75
CA LYS A 70 -10.44 11.35 -4.06
C LYS A 70 -8.99 11.03 -4.41
N CYS A 71 -8.66 9.75 -4.61
CA CYS A 71 -7.32 9.31 -5.00
C CYS A 71 -6.89 9.79 -6.39
N GLY A 72 -7.82 10.10 -7.29
CA GLY A 72 -7.50 10.66 -8.61
C GLY A 72 -7.41 12.19 -8.62
N MET A 73 -8.01 12.85 -7.64
CA MET A 73 -8.08 14.31 -7.57
C MET A 73 -6.95 14.94 -6.77
N GLU A 74 -6.50 14.29 -5.69
CA GLU A 74 -5.49 14.84 -4.79
C GLU A 74 -4.48 13.78 -4.33
N ALA A 75 -3.22 14.21 -4.21
CA ALA A 75 -2.17 13.39 -3.63
C ALA A 75 -2.36 13.33 -2.11
N PRO A 76 -2.31 12.13 -1.50
CA PRO A 76 -2.35 12.02 -0.05
C PRO A 76 -1.09 12.64 0.55
N VAL A 77 -1.28 13.39 1.64
CA VAL A 77 -0.20 13.90 2.47
C VAL A 77 0.28 12.80 3.42
N LEU A 78 1.57 12.82 3.76
CA LEU A 78 2.15 11.91 4.75
C LEU A 78 1.76 12.40 6.14
N LEU A 79 0.91 11.66 6.84
CA LEU A 79 0.40 11.99 8.17
C LEU A 79 0.80 10.94 9.19
N ASP A 80 1.02 11.37 10.43
CA ASP A 80 1.24 10.47 11.57
C ASP A 80 -0.11 9.91 12.03
N GLU A 81 -0.25 8.58 11.99
CA GLU A 81 -1.41 7.82 12.47
C GLU A 81 -1.20 7.29 13.89
N GLY A 82 -0.22 7.83 14.60
CA GLY A 82 0.18 7.47 15.95
C GLY A 82 1.34 6.47 15.97
N GLU A 83 2.07 6.45 17.10
CA GLU A 83 3.21 5.55 17.34
C GLU A 83 4.37 5.74 16.35
N ASP A 84 4.61 6.97 15.88
CA ASP A 84 5.58 7.27 14.82
C ASP A 84 5.31 6.48 13.52
N HIS A 85 4.03 6.17 13.25
CA HIS A 85 3.58 5.47 12.05
C HIS A 85 2.96 6.46 11.06
N PHE A 86 3.78 6.88 10.10
CA PHE A 86 3.37 7.82 9.06
C PHE A 86 2.84 7.10 7.81
N VAL A 87 1.73 7.56 7.25
CA VAL A 87 1.17 7.01 6.02
C VAL A 87 0.65 8.11 5.09
N ALA A 88 0.88 7.94 3.78
CA ALA A 88 0.31 8.79 2.75
C ALA A 88 -0.85 8.07 2.06
N CYS A 89 -2.01 8.00 2.72
CA CYS A 89 -3.21 7.36 2.18
C CYS A 89 -4.49 8.11 2.56
N HIS A 90 -5.42 8.27 1.60
CA HIS A 90 -6.74 8.85 1.89
C HIS A 90 -7.68 7.90 2.64
N PHE A 91 -7.45 6.59 2.49
CA PHE A 91 -8.34 5.55 2.99
C PHE A 91 -7.48 4.40 3.52
N ILE A 92 -6.92 4.61 4.71
CA ILE A 92 -6.11 3.60 5.40
C ILE A 92 -6.93 2.31 5.54
N SER A 93 -6.41 1.20 5.03
CA SER A 93 -7.03 -0.11 5.20
C SER A 93 -6.50 -0.71 6.49
N ASN A 94 -7.27 -0.63 7.58
CA ASN A 94 -7.01 -1.46 8.75
C ASN A 94 -7.51 -2.87 8.44
N SER A 95 -6.63 -3.77 7.99
CA SER A 95 -6.94 -5.19 7.82
C SER A 95 -6.82 -5.95 9.14
N HIS A 96 -7.55 -5.49 10.16
CA HIS A 96 -7.79 -6.20 11.42
C HIS A 96 -9.23 -5.95 11.89
N ALA A 97 -10.13 -6.81 11.43
CA ALA A 97 -11.37 -7.21 12.09
C ALA A 97 -11.64 -8.68 11.72
#